data_AF-A0A914YBK5-F1
#
_entry.id   AF-A0A914YBK5-F1
#
_cell.length_a   1.000
_cell.length_b   1.000
_cell.length_c   1.000
_cell.angle_alpha   90.00
_cell.angle_beta   90.00
_cell.angle_gamma   90.00
#
_symmetry.space_group_name_H-M   'P 1'
#
loop_
_entity.id
_entity.type
_entity.pdbx_description
1 polymer ?
#
loop_
_entity_poly.entity_id
_entity_poly.type
_entity_poly.pdbx_seq_one_letter_code
_entity_poly.pdbx_strand_id
1 'polypeptide(L)'
;MTGNTMSIAANRLSYIYDLHGPSMAVDTACSSSLVALHQACSSLRSGEASTALVGGVNLLLHPYPFVGFTKASMLSADGRCKAFDEAGNGYVRSEGGAVLMLKPLEQALADGDQVQAVILATGVNADGARKTGITIPSCQGQIELMRSVLERSGLTAADVDFVEAHGTGTAVGDPVETTPSARCMANRVSSVCLLVQSKRTWAIWNRPPAWLA
;
A
#
# COMPACT_ATOMS: atom_id res chain seq x y z
N MET A 1 -13.02 17.05 19.72
CA MET A 1 -12.17 17.17 18.51
C MET A 1 -10.85 16.43 18.69
N THR A 2 -10.08 16.69 19.75
CA THR A 2 -8.75 16.07 20.00
C THR A 2 -8.76 14.56 20.26
N GLY A 3 -9.91 13.94 20.53
CA GLY A 3 -9.99 12.49 20.76
C GLY A 3 -9.75 11.65 19.50
N ASN A 4 -10.48 11.96 18.42
CA ASN A 4 -10.76 10.97 17.35
C ASN A 4 -10.60 11.53 15.92
N THR A 5 -10.13 12.77 15.72
CA THR A 5 -9.92 13.29 14.36
C THR A 5 -8.66 12.68 13.73
N MET A 6 -8.71 12.36 12.44
CA MET A 6 -7.61 11.70 11.71
C MET A 6 -6.27 12.43 11.87
N SER A 7 -6.26 13.76 11.75
CA SER A 7 -5.05 14.58 11.94
C SER A 7 -4.39 14.38 13.31
N ILE A 8 -5.20 14.13 14.35
CA ILE A 8 -4.69 13.94 15.71
C ILE A 8 -4.08 12.55 15.89
N ALA A 9 -4.46 11.55 15.09
CA ALA A 9 -3.80 10.24 15.13
C ALA A 9 -2.30 10.36 14.82
N ALA A 10 -1.94 11.11 13.77
CA ALA A 10 -0.54 11.40 13.45
C ALA A 10 0.09 12.35 14.47
N ASN A 11 -0.55 13.47 14.78
CA ASN A 11 0.00 14.48 15.68
C ASN A 11 0.21 13.99 17.11
N ARG A 12 -0.52 12.96 17.56
CA ARG A 12 -0.28 12.33 18.88
C ARG A 12 1.09 11.68 18.96
N LEU A 13 1.53 11.02 17.89
CA LEU A 13 2.87 10.42 17.84
C LEU A 13 3.93 11.52 17.88
N SER A 14 3.78 12.56 17.06
CA SER A 14 4.70 13.69 17.06
C SER A 14 4.75 14.41 18.41
N TYR A 15 3.61 14.57 19.08
CA TYR A 15 3.55 15.19 20.39
C TYR A 15 4.22 14.34 21.49
N ILE A 16 3.95 13.03 21.52
CA ILE A 16 4.47 12.14 22.56
C ILE A 16 5.98 11.92 22.42
N TYR A 17 6.48 11.82 21.18
CA TYR A 17 7.90 11.56 20.89
C TYR A 17 8.71 12.83 20.58
N ASP A 18 8.13 14.02 20.76
CA ASP A 18 8.74 15.32 20.47
C ASP A 18 9.34 15.42 19.05
N LEU A 19 8.55 14.99 18.06
CA LEU A 19 8.95 14.99 16.65
C LEU A 19 8.50 16.29 15.97
N HIS A 20 9.44 16.97 15.32
CA HIS A 20 9.19 18.28 14.69
C HIS A 20 9.10 18.25 13.15
N GLY A 21 9.18 17.06 12.54
CA GLY A 21 9.00 16.88 11.10
C GLY A 21 7.53 16.98 10.63
N PRO A 22 7.26 16.76 9.33
CA PRO A 22 5.90 16.71 8.81
C PRO A 22 5.03 15.69 9.55
N SER A 23 3.83 16.10 9.96
CA SER A 23 2.87 15.25 10.67
C SER A 23 1.49 15.37 10.03
N MET A 24 1.03 14.28 9.40
CA MET A 24 -0.23 14.26 8.67
C MET A 24 -0.87 12.88 8.67
N ALA A 25 -2.20 12.86 8.58
CA ALA A 25 -2.95 11.65 8.30
C ALA A 25 -3.38 11.62 6.83
N VAL A 26 -3.28 10.45 6.22
CA VAL A 26 -3.62 10.23 4.80
C VAL A 26 -4.88 9.39 4.71
N ASP A 27 -5.87 9.87 3.94
CA ASP A 27 -7.05 9.10 3.61
C ASP A 27 -7.22 9.01 2.09
N THR A 28 -6.87 7.85 1.54
CA THR A 28 -7.12 7.46 0.15
C THR A 28 -7.91 6.14 0.09
N ALA A 29 -8.70 5.87 1.13
CA ALA A 29 -9.35 4.59 1.40
C ALA A 29 -8.36 3.41 1.53
N CYS A 30 -8.50 2.36 0.71
CA CYS A 30 -7.72 1.13 0.85
C CYS A 30 -6.21 1.28 0.56
N SER A 31 -5.79 2.40 -0.04
CA SER A 31 -4.39 2.71 -0.35
C SER A 31 -3.69 3.59 0.69
N SER A 32 -4.38 4.02 1.75
CA SER A 32 -3.90 5.07 2.66
C SER A 32 -2.50 4.81 3.23
N SER A 33 -2.22 3.59 3.68
CA SER A 33 -0.92 3.21 4.27
C SER A 33 0.23 3.33 3.27
N LEU A 34 0.04 2.86 2.04
CA LEU A 34 1.06 2.93 1.00
C LEU A 34 1.23 4.35 0.45
N VAL A 35 0.16 5.14 0.34
CA VAL A 35 0.28 6.56 -0.04
C VAL A 35 1.05 7.33 1.02
N ALA A 36 0.82 7.05 2.31
CA ALA A 36 1.62 7.60 3.40
C ALA A 36 3.09 7.16 3.29
N LEU A 37 3.36 5.90 2.94
CA LEU A 37 4.72 5.40 2.67
C LEU A 37 5.38 6.17 1.53
N HIS A 38 4.68 6.38 0.42
CA HIS A 38 5.19 7.13 -0.71
C HIS A 38 5.54 8.58 -0.32
N GLN A 39 4.68 9.25 0.44
CA GLN A 39 4.93 10.60 0.94
C GLN A 39 6.14 10.66 1.85
N ALA A 40 6.27 9.73 2.81
CA ALA A 40 7.42 9.66 3.69
C ALA A 40 8.73 9.42 2.93
N CYS A 41 8.75 8.50 1.96
CA CYS A 41 9.89 8.31 1.08
C CYS A 41 10.21 9.59 0.28
N SER A 42 9.20 10.37 -0.11
CA SER A 42 9.40 11.65 -0.78
C SER A 42 10.03 12.69 0.14
N SER A 43 9.54 12.86 1.37
CA SER A 43 10.11 13.79 2.34
C SER A 43 11.53 13.41 2.78
N LEU A 44 11.83 12.11 2.86
CA LEU A 44 13.20 11.63 3.10
C LEU A 44 14.15 11.99 1.94
N ARG A 45 13.70 11.80 0.69
CA ARG A 45 14.50 12.13 -0.51
C ARG A 45 14.69 13.63 -0.72
N SER A 46 13.69 14.45 -0.39
CA SER A 46 13.79 15.91 -0.50
C SER A 46 14.55 16.56 0.66
N GLY A 47 14.85 15.81 1.72
CA GLY A 47 15.51 16.31 2.92
C GLY A 47 14.58 17.08 3.87
N GLU A 48 13.27 17.06 3.63
CA GLU A 48 12.26 17.60 4.58
C GLU A 48 12.24 16.83 5.91
N ALA A 49 12.64 15.55 5.89
CA ALA A 49 12.81 14.72 7.07
C ALA A 49 14.06 13.85 6.93
N SER A 50 14.78 13.59 8.04
CA SER A 50 15.91 12.66 8.09
C SER A 50 15.52 11.24 8.51
N THR A 51 14.35 11.09 9.13
CA THR A 51 13.73 9.83 9.54
C THR A 51 12.22 10.00 9.47
N ALA A 52 11.49 8.93 9.14
CA ALA A 52 10.03 8.97 9.08
C ALA A 52 9.39 7.77 9.78
N LEU A 53 8.34 8.03 10.55
CA LEU A 53 7.41 7.01 11.03
C LEU A 53 6.20 6.96 10.09
N VAL A 54 5.91 5.79 9.55
CA VAL A 54 4.78 5.58 8.64
C VAL A 54 3.96 4.42 9.15
N GLY A 55 2.65 4.56 9.22
CA GLY A 55 1.79 3.45 9.62
C GLY A 55 0.40 3.55 9.05
N GLY A 56 -0.35 2.48 9.24
CA GLY A 56 -1.77 2.40 8.96
C GLY A 56 -2.47 1.66 10.07
N VAL A 57 -3.70 2.07 10.39
CA VAL A 57 -4.56 1.39 11.35
C VAL A 57 -5.98 1.35 10.80
N ASN A 58 -6.66 0.23 10.98
CA ASN A 58 -8.07 0.07 10.64
C ASN A 58 -8.79 -0.67 11.77
N LEU A 59 -9.90 -0.10 12.22
CA LEU A 59 -10.78 -0.67 13.23
C LEU A 59 -12.24 -0.66 12.73
N LEU A 60 -12.99 -1.71 13.06
CA LEU A 60 -14.36 -1.96 12.63
C LEU A 60 -15.34 -1.66 13.78
N LEU A 61 -15.27 -0.44 14.31
CA LEU A 61 -15.95 -0.06 15.56
C LEU A 61 -17.47 0.14 15.47
N HIS A 62 -18.03 0.09 14.26
CA HIS A 62 -19.45 0.35 14.05
C HIS A 62 -19.99 -0.53 12.91
N PRO A 63 -21.25 -1.01 12.98
CA PRO A 63 -21.83 -1.85 11.92
C PRO A 63 -22.19 -1.06 10.66
N TYR A 64 -22.34 0.26 10.74
CA TYR A 64 -22.80 1.09 9.60
C TYR A 64 -21.96 0.93 8.31
N PRO A 65 -20.61 0.94 8.35
CA PRO A 65 -19.83 0.66 7.16
C PRO A 65 -20.10 -0.73 6.57
N PHE A 66 -20.36 -1.77 7.40
CA PHE A 66 -20.74 -3.09 6.87
C PHE A 66 -22.05 -3.04 6.08
N VAL A 67 -23.06 -2.32 6.59
CA VAL A 67 -24.33 -2.14 5.87
C VAL A 67 -24.09 -1.42 4.54
N GLY A 68 -23.26 -0.37 4.53
CA GLY A 68 -22.88 0.37 3.33
C GLY A 68 -22.20 -0.53 2.29
N PHE A 69 -21.16 -1.26 2.68
CA PHE A 69 -20.42 -2.14 1.76
C PHE A 69 -21.25 -3.33 1.29
N THR A 70 -22.17 -3.85 2.11
CA THR A 70 -23.12 -4.90 1.72
C THR A 70 -24.08 -4.39 0.65
N LYS A 71 -24.67 -3.19 0.84
CA LYS A 71 -25.54 -2.57 -0.16
C LYS A 71 -24.82 -2.25 -1.47
N ALA A 72 -23.52 -1.96 -1.40
CA ALA A 72 -22.67 -1.78 -2.56
C ALA A 72 -22.21 -3.10 -3.22
N SER A 73 -22.68 -4.26 -2.74
CA SER A 73 -22.29 -5.60 -3.22
C SER A 73 -20.76 -5.83 -3.22
N MET A 74 -20.06 -5.28 -2.24
CA MET A 74 -18.60 -5.39 -2.13
C MET A 74 -18.14 -6.50 -1.19
N LEU A 75 -19.01 -6.94 -0.27
CA LEU A 75 -18.66 -7.95 0.74
C LEU A 75 -19.00 -9.35 0.25
N SER A 76 -18.12 -10.31 0.51
CA SER A 76 -18.39 -11.72 0.26
C SER A 76 -19.48 -12.24 1.22
N ALA A 77 -20.42 -13.01 0.66
CA ALA A 77 -21.46 -13.68 1.44
C ALA A 77 -20.95 -14.89 2.24
N ASP A 78 -19.82 -15.49 1.84
CA ASP A 78 -19.21 -16.62 2.54
C ASP A 78 -18.15 -16.22 3.57
N GLY A 79 -17.91 -14.92 3.72
CA GLY A 79 -16.99 -14.41 4.72
C GLY A 79 -15.53 -14.74 4.43
N ARG A 80 -15.14 -14.90 3.15
CA ARG A 80 -13.74 -15.05 2.74
C ARG A 80 -13.37 -14.15 1.57
N CYS A 81 -12.14 -13.64 1.59
CA CYS A 81 -11.50 -13.07 0.40
C CYS A 81 -10.90 -14.21 -0.42
N LYS A 82 -11.48 -14.52 -1.58
CA LYS A 82 -10.97 -15.56 -2.47
C LYS A 82 -10.17 -14.94 -3.61
N ALA A 83 -9.01 -14.38 -3.26
CA ALA A 83 -8.15 -13.66 -4.20
C ALA A 83 -7.79 -14.54 -5.41
N PHE A 84 -8.08 -14.04 -6.60
CA PHE A 84 -7.80 -14.69 -7.90
C PHE A 84 -8.50 -16.04 -8.12
N ASP A 85 -9.46 -16.40 -7.27
CA ASP A 85 -10.30 -17.58 -7.43
C ASP A 85 -11.49 -17.26 -8.35
N GLU A 86 -11.88 -18.21 -9.20
CA GLU A 86 -13.06 -18.07 -10.09
C GLU A 86 -14.34 -17.81 -9.29
N ALA A 87 -14.45 -18.34 -8.07
CA ALA A 87 -15.57 -18.14 -7.16
C ALA A 87 -15.44 -16.86 -6.30
N GLY A 88 -14.56 -15.93 -6.66
CA GLY A 88 -14.38 -14.63 -6.03
C GLY A 88 -15.65 -13.77 -6.10
N ASN A 89 -16.28 -13.55 -4.94
CA ASN A 89 -17.59 -12.91 -4.80
C ASN A 89 -17.58 -11.68 -3.87
N GLY A 90 -16.40 -11.12 -3.57
CA GLY A 90 -16.25 -9.97 -2.69
C GLY A 90 -15.13 -10.14 -1.67
N TYR A 91 -14.92 -9.11 -0.87
CA TYR A 91 -13.91 -9.11 0.19
C TYR A 91 -14.55 -9.16 1.58
N VAL A 92 -13.72 -9.35 2.61
CA VAL A 92 -14.13 -9.32 4.02
C VAL A 92 -13.36 -8.22 4.72
N ARG A 93 -14.04 -7.48 5.59
CA ARG A 93 -13.41 -6.44 6.38
C ARG A 93 -12.60 -7.05 7.51
N SER A 94 -11.48 -6.43 7.85
CA SER A 94 -10.62 -6.86 8.95
C SER A 94 -10.11 -5.67 9.76
N GLU A 95 -9.58 -5.95 10.93
CA GLU A 95 -8.88 -4.99 11.79
C GLU A 95 -7.39 -5.26 11.75
N GLY A 96 -6.61 -4.21 11.98
CA GLY A 96 -5.16 -4.34 12.07
C GLY A 96 -4.46 -2.99 12.07
N GLY A 97 -3.18 -3.04 12.39
CA GLY A 97 -2.31 -1.88 12.26
C GLY A 97 -0.84 -2.28 12.24
N ALA A 98 -0.04 -1.44 11.59
CA ALA A 98 1.40 -1.59 11.50
C ALA A 98 2.06 -0.22 11.41
N VAL A 99 3.31 -0.13 11.88
CA VAL A 99 4.15 1.06 11.80
C VAL A 99 5.54 0.63 11.35
N LEU A 100 6.13 1.40 10.45
CA LEU A 100 7.47 1.27 9.90
C LEU A 100 8.28 2.52 10.28
N MET A 101 9.55 2.31 10.60
CA MET A 101 10.53 3.38 10.70
C MET A 101 11.40 3.36 9.45
N LEU A 102 11.55 4.52 8.81
CA LEU A 102 12.27 4.68 7.56
C LEU A 102 13.41 5.67 7.72
N LYS A 103 14.56 5.34 7.14
CA LYS A 103 15.74 6.20 7.05
C LYS A 103 16.38 6.05 5.67
N PRO A 104 17.11 7.07 5.18
CA PRO A 104 18.03 6.88 4.07
C PRO A 104 19.00 5.72 4.38
N LEU A 105 19.23 4.83 3.42
CA LEU A 105 20.02 3.60 3.64
C LEU A 105 21.42 3.92 4.16
N GLU A 106 22.10 4.90 3.57
CA GLU A 106 23.44 5.32 3.99
C GLU A 106 23.46 5.74 5.47
N GLN A 107 22.45 6.47 5.93
CA GLN A 107 22.32 6.89 7.32
C GLN A 107 22.01 5.69 8.24
N ALA A 108 21.14 4.79 7.83
CA ALA A 108 20.83 3.58 8.60
C ALA A 108 22.09 2.72 8.82
N LEU A 109 22.92 2.57 7.78
CA LEU A 109 24.19 1.85 7.86
C LEU A 109 25.21 2.57 8.75
N ALA A 110 25.33 3.90 8.62
CA ALA A 110 26.23 4.70 9.45
C ALA A 110 25.87 4.63 10.93
N ASP A 111 24.57 4.58 11.26
CA ASP A 111 24.07 4.50 12.63
C ASP A 111 24.05 3.07 13.18
N GLY A 112 24.39 2.05 12.36
CA GLY A 112 24.41 0.65 12.76
C GLY A 112 23.02 0.04 12.95
N ASP A 113 22.00 0.58 12.27
CA ASP A 113 20.63 0.09 12.35
C ASP A 113 20.48 -1.27 11.67
N GLN A 114 19.61 -2.13 12.22
CA GLN A 114 19.22 -3.37 11.56
C GLN A 114 18.26 -3.07 10.39
N VAL A 115 18.76 -3.17 9.16
CA VAL A 115 17.96 -2.96 7.95
C VAL A 115 17.18 -4.23 7.59
N GLN A 116 15.84 -4.19 7.70
CA GLN A 116 14.98 -5.33 7.36
C GLN A 116 14.74 -5.47 5.84
N ALA A 117 14.60 -4.34 5.15
CA ALA A 117 14.35 -4.28 3.71
C ALA A 117 14.72 -2.89 3.18
N VAL A 118 14.95 -2.79 1.87
CA VAL A 118 15.24 -1.53 1.18
C VAL A 118 14.10 -1.20 0.20
N ILE A 119 13.55 0.01 0.30
CA ILE A 119 12.56 0.53 -0.65
C ILE A 119 13.30 1.19 -1.82
N LEU A 120 13.27 0.55 -2.99
CA LEU A 120 13.96 1.08 -4.17
C LEU A 120 13.17 2.21 -4.84
N ALA A 121 11.86 2.02 -4.99
CA ALA A 121 10.97 3.02 -5.56
C ALA A 121 9.55 2.89 -5.03
N THR A 122 8.83 4.00 -5.07
CA THR A 122 7.38 4.08 -4.83
C THR A 122 6.73 4.99 -5.86
N GLY A 123 5.45 4.77 -6.13
CA GLY A 123 4.67 5.61 -7.05
C GLY A 123 3.20 5.63 -6.68
N VAL A 124 2.50 6.71 -7.04
CA VAL A 124 1.06 6.88 -6.84
C VAL A 124 0.45 7.50 -8.10
N ASN A 125 -0.75 7.05 -8.48
CA ASN A 125 -1.56 7.71 -9.50
C ASN A 125 -3.08 7.61 -9.20
N ALA A 126 -3.90 8.12 -10.12
CA ALA A 126 -5.36 8.05 -10.04
C ALA A 126 -5.95 7.50 -11.34
N ASP A 127 -6.98 6.65 -11.21
CA ASP A 127 -7.64 6.01 -12.36
C ASP A 127 -8.28 7.00 -13.34
N GLY A 128 -8.67 8.18 -12.85
CA GLY A 128 -9.38 9.19 -13.63
C GLY A 128 -10.72 8.71 -14.21
N ALA A 129 -11.15 9.36 -15.30
CA ALA A 129 -12.43 9.10 -15.96
C ALA A 129 -12.37 7.98 -17.03
N ARG A 130 -11.24 7.26 -17.17
CA ARG A 130 -11.04 6.22 -18.20
C ARG A 130 -11.79 4.90 -17.91
N LYS A 131 -12.82 4.95 -17.06
CA LYS A 131 -13.52 3.81 -16.47
C LYS A 131 -14.99 4.16 -16.26
N THR A 132 -15.85 3.16 -16.24
CA THR A 132 -17.31 3.32 -16.23
C THR A 132 -17.93 3.62 -14.86
N GLY A 133 -17.11 3.86 -13.83
CA GLY A 133 -17.57 4.20 -12.49
C GLY A 133 -16.43 4.58 -11.56
N ILE A 134 -16.69 5.43 -10.57
CA ILE A 134 -15.67 5.94 -9.65
C ILE A 134 -14.98 4.83 -8.82
N THR A 135 -15.71 3.74 -8.53
CA THR A 135 -15.24 2.58 -7.77
C THR A 135 -14.63 1.47 -8.63
N ILE A 136 -14.78 1.53 -9.95
CA ILE A 136 -14.23 0.53 -10.87
C ILE A 136 -12.72 0.76 -10.98
N PRO A 137 -11.86 -0.27 -10.99
CA PRO A 137 -10.42 -0.07 -11.20
C PRO A 137 -10.06 0.20 -12.67
N SER A 138 -8.98 0.93 -12.93
CA SER A 138 -8.43 1.10 -14.29
C SER A 138 -7.25 0.16 -14.53
N CYS A 139 -7.39 -0.79 -15.46
CA CYS A 139 -6.29 -1.67 -15.90
C CYS A 139 -5.11 -0.84 -16.43
N GLN A 140 -5.39 0.13 -17.28
CA GLN A 140 -4.37 0.99 -17.88
C GLN A 140 -3.66 1.85 -16.82
N GLY A 141 -4.41 2.37 -15.84
CA GLY A 141 -3.82 3.14 -14.73
C GLY A 141 -2.86 2.31 -13.89
N GLN A 142 -3.18 1.03 -13.65
CA GLN A 142 -2.28 0.11 -12.94
C GLN A 142 -1.02 -0.21 -13.76
N ILE A 143 -1.14 -0.45 -15.07
CA ILE A 143 0.01 -0.67 -15.96
C ILE A 143 0.95 0.53 -15.96
N GLU A 144 0.41 1.75 -16.11
CA GLU A 144 1.18 2.99 -16.10
C GLU A 144 1.91 3.16 -14.76
N LEU A 145 1.24 2.88 -13.65
CA LEU A 145 1.83 2.94 -12.32
C LEU A 145 2.98 1.94 -12.15
N MET A 146 2.77 0.67 -12.49
CA MET A 146 3.78 -0.40 -12.36
C MET A 146 5.02 -0.08 -13.19
N ARG A 147 4.85 0.34 -14.45
CA ARG A 147 5.95 0.76 -15.32
C ARG A 147 6.71 1.93 -14.73
N SER A 148 6.02 2.96 -14.25
CA SER A 148 6.67 4.12 -13.65
C SER A 148 7.51 3.76 -12.42
N VAL A 149 7.09 2.77 -11.62
CA VAL A 149 7.82 2.33 -10.43
C VAL A 149 9.02 1.47 -10.82
N LEU A 150 8.87 0.57 -11.80
CA LEU A 150 10.00 -0.20 -12.36
C LEU A 150 11.07 0.74 -12.94
N GLU A 151 10.67 1.68 -13.79
CA GLU A 151 11.57 2.69 -14.37
C GLU A 151 12.31 3.49 -13.28
N ARG A 152 11.61 3.96 -12.25
CA ARG A 152 12.23 4.69 -11.12
C ARG A 152 13.17 3.84 -10.29
N SER A 153 12.92 2.54 -10.19
CA SER A 153 13.79 1.60 -9.47
C SER A 153 15.01 1.16 -10.30
N GLY A 154 15.02 1.42 -11.61
CA GLY A 154 16.03 0.89 -12.52
C GLY A 154 15.92 -0.63 -12.76
N LEU A 155 14.80 -1.24 -12.38
CA LEU A 155 14.54 -2.67 -12.52
C LEU A 155 13.67 -2.96 -13.75
N THR A 156 13.75 -4.19 -14.21
CA THR A 156 12.87 -4.76 -15.22
C THR A 156 11.86 -5.71 -14.60
N ALA A 157 10.85 -6.07 -15.39
CA ALA A 157 9.86 -7.10 -15.08
C ALA A 157 10.45 -8.45 -14.63
N ALA A 158 11.66 -8.78 -15.11
CA ALA A 158 12.34 -10.04 -14.84
C ALA A 158 13.08 -10.05 -13.50
N ASP A 159 13.38 -8.87 -12.96
CA ASP A 159 14.08 -8.71 -11.68
C ASP A 159 13.12 -8.81 -10.47
N VAL A 160 11.81 -8.92 -10.72
CA VAL A 160 10.78 -9.00 -9.68
C VAL A 160 10.41 -10.46 -9.43
N ASP A 161 10.81 -11.00 -8.27
CA ASP A 161 10.53 -12.39 -7.90
C ASP A 161 9.13 -12.61 -7.34
N PHE A 162 8.59 -11.61 -6.65
CA PHE A 162 7.35 -11.73 -5.90
C PHE A 162 6.55 -10.43 -5.94
N VAL A 163 5.23 -10.56 -6.00
CA VAL A 163 4.29 -9.45 -6.02
C VAL A 163 3.20 -9.69 -4.99
N GLU A 164 3.15 -8.79 -4.02
CA GLU A 164 2.03 -8.69 -3.11
C GLU A 164 0.91 -7.90 -3.79
N ALA A 165 -0.09 -8.63 -4.28
CA ALA A 165 -1.22 -8.03 -4.97
C ALA A 165 -2.30 -7.54 -3.97
N HIS A 166 -3.15 -6.63 -4.43
CA HIS A 166 -4.32 -6.21 -3.69
C HIS A 166 -5.31 -7.36 -3.44
N GLY A 167 -5.61 -8.14 -4.47
CA GLY A 167 -6.26 -9.45 -4.35
C GLY A 167 -7.55 -9.43 -3.52
N THR A 168 -8.51 -8.57 -3.88
CA THR A 168 -9.77 -8.46 -3.12
C THR A 168 -10.68 -9.68 -3.18
N GLY A 169 -10.46 -10.62 -4.10
CA GLY A 169 -11.40 -11.71 -4.34
C GLY A 169 -12.68 -11.22 -5.01
N THR A 170 -12.60 -10.15 -5.82
CA THR A 170 -13.77 -9.60 -6.52
C THR A 170 -13.76 -10.03 -7.98
N ALA A 171 -14.93 -10.44 -8.49
CA ALA A 171 -15.10 -10.88 -9.87
C ALA A 171 -14.63 -9.86 -10.93
N VAL A 172 -14.66 -8.56 -10.62
CA VAL A 172 -14.19 -7.50 -11.53
C VAL A 172 -12.77 -7.05 -11.21
N GLY A 173 -12.42 -6.89 -9.93
CA GLY A 173 -11.14 -6.31 -9.53
C GLY A 173 -9.96 -7.22 -9.82
N ASP A 174 -10.11 -8.51 -9.54
CA ASP A 174 -9.02 -9.47 -9.62
C ASP A 174 -8.59 -9.73 -11.09
N PRO A 175 -9.51 -9.88 -12.07
CA PRO A 175 -9.11 -9.94 -13.49
C PRO A 175 -8.46 -8.64 -14.00
N VAL A 176 -8.89 -7.49 -13.47
CA VAL A 176 -8.30 -6.18 -13.83
C VAL A 176 -6.90 -6.02 -13.24
N GLU A 177 -6.56 -6.72 -12.16
CA GLU A 177 -5.24 -6.67 -11.51
C GLU A 177 -4.24 -7.70 -12.07
N THR A 178 -4.74 -8.88 -12.49
CA THR A 178 -3.89 -9.91 -13.11
C THR A 178 -3.42 -9.51 -14.50
N THR A 179 -4.21 -8.73 -15.25
CA THR A 179 -3.83 -8.27 -16.60
C THR A 179 -2.60 -7.33 -16.60
N PRO A 180 -2.54 -6.27 -15.77
CA PRO A 180 -1.34 -5.45 -15.58
C PRO A 180 -0.15 -6.27 -15.12
N SER A 181 -0.38 -7.16 -14.15
CA SER A 181 0.63 -8.04 -13.58
C SER A 181 1.27 -8.91 -14.66
N ALA A 182 0.47 -9.64 -15.44
CA ALA A 182 0.96 -10.46 -16.54
C ALA A 182 1.63 -9.65 -17.67
N ARG A 183 1.23 -8.39 -17.88
CA ARG A 183 1.82 -7.52 -18.90
C ARG A 183 3.12 -6.86 -18.48
N CYS A 184 3.36 -6.71 -17.18
CA CYS A 184 4.48 -5.92 -16.64
C CYS A 184 5.49 -6.77 -15.85
N MET A 185 5.23 -8.06 -15.61
CA MET A 185 6.06 -8.90 -14.75
C MET A 185 6.25 -10.27 -15.40
N ALA A 186 7.46 -10.84 -15.26
CA ALA A 186 7.81 -12.13 -15.86
C ALA A 186 7.56 -13.33 -14.94
N ASN A 187 7.46 -13.10 -13.62
CA ASN A 187 7.42 -14.15 -12.59
C ASN A 187 6.10 -14.23 -11.80
N ARG A 188 5.98 -15.25 -10.95
CA ARG A 188 4.75 -15.73 -10.32
C ARG A 188 4.10 -14.67 -9.40
N VAL A 189 2.84 -14.33 -9.67
CA VAL A 189 1.96 -13.67 -8.71
C VAL A 189 1.56 -14.71 -7.67
N SER A 190 1.86 -14.49 -6.39
CA SER A 190 1.40 -15.37 -5.31
C SER A 190 0.70 -14.56 -4.23
N SER A 191 -0.41 -15.11 -3.73
CA SER A 191 -1.29 -14.44 -2.78
C SER A 191 -0.70 -14.52 -1.36
N VAL A 192 -0.24 -13.38 -0.84
CA VAL A 192 -0.13 -13.16 0.61
C VAL A 192 -1.10 -12.04 0.93
N CYS A 193 -2.19 -12.37 1.63
CA CYS A 193 -3.13 -11.39 2.14
C CYS A 193 -2.51 -10.75 3.38
N LEU A 194 -1.72 -9.69 3.18
CA LEU A 194 -1.40 -8.76 4.27
C LEU A 194 -2.54 -7.73 4.30
N LEU A 195 -3.31 -7.77 5.38
CA LEU A 195 -4.47 -6.92 5.56
C LEU A 195 -4.05 -5.43 5.51
N VAL A 196 -4.70 -4.71 4.59
CA VAL A 196 -4.49 -3.31 4.16
C VAL A 196 -3.43 -3.10 3.09
N GLN A 197 -3.70 -3.52 1.85
CA GLN A 197 -3.19 -2.86 0.65
C GLN A 197 -4.21 -2.89 -0.49
N SER A 198 -4.25 -1.83 -1.32
CA SER A 198 -4.96 -1.82 -2.60
C SER A 198 -4.68 -0.69 -3.60
N LYS A 199 -4.46 -1.08 -4.87
CA LYS A 199 -4.77 -0.40 -6.14
C LYS A 199 -4.03 0.88 -6.55
N ARG A 200 -3.42 1.65 -5.66
CA ARG A 200 -2.89 2.99 -6.03
C ARG A 200 -1.43 3.24 -5.69
N THR A 201 -0.71 2.24 -5.21
CA THR A 201 0.71 2.41 -4.87
C THR A 201 1.44 1.08 -5.01
N TRP A 202 2.63 1.12 -5.60
CA TRP A 202 3.54 -0.02 -5.70
C TRP A 202 4.83 0.33 -4.98
N ALA A 203 5.39 -0.63 -4.25
CA ALA A 203 6.70 -0.54 -3.63
C ALA A 203 7.47 -1.81 -3.94
N ILE A 204 8.71 -1.67 -4.45
CA ILE A 204 9.61 -2.80 -4.65
C ILE A 204 10.55 -2.85 -3.46
N TRP A 205 10.51 -3.99 -2.75
CA TRP A 205 11.35 -4.28 -1.61
C TRP A 205 12.44 -5.25 -2.04
N ASN A 206 13.69 -4.88 -1.79
CA ASN A 206 14.78 -5.84 -1.86
C ASN A 206 15.17 -6.30 -0.45
N ARG A 207 15.56 -7.57 -0.30
CA ARG A 207 16.24 -8.00 0.92
C ARG A 207 17.58 -7.26 1.04
N PRO A 208 18.05 -6.94 2.25
CA PRO A 208 19.40 -6.43 2.42
C PRO A 208 20.40 -7.44 1.79
N PRO A 209 21.43 -6.97 1.05
CA PRO A 209 22.44 -7.87 0.52
C PRO A 209 23.12 -8.67 1.63
N ALA A 210 23.51 -9.91 1.33
CA ALA A 210 23.97 -10.91 2.30
C ALA A 210 25.21 -10.53 3.15
N TRP A 211 25.90 -9.43 2.81
CA TRP A 211 27.04 -8.91 3.56
C TRP A 211 26.65 -7.93 4.68
N LEU A 212 25.36 -7.63 4.85
CA LEU A 212 24.81 -6.79 5.92
C LEU A 212 24.40 -7.57 7.19
N ALA A 213 24.75 -8.86 7.28
CA ALA A 213 24.46 -9.73 8.42
C ALA A 213 25.72 -10.06 9.23
#